data_AF-C2KVS5-F1
#
_entry.id   AF-C2KVS5-F1
#
_cell.length_a   1.000
_cell.length_b   1.000
_cell.length_c   1.000
_cell.angle_alpha   90.00
_cell.angle_beta   90.00
_cell.angle_gamma   90.00
#
_symmetry.space_group_name_H-M   'P 1'
#
loop_
_entity.id
_entity.type
_entity.pdbx_description
1 polymer ?
#
loop_
_entity_poly.entity_id
_entity_poly.type
_entity_poly.pdbx_seq_one_letter_code
_entity_poly.pdbx_strand_id
1 'polypeptide(L)'
;MKILVINCGSSSLKYQLIDMEGETVMAKGLCERIGIPGSRLKHEVPGKEDYVVETDLPDHSVAVKLVFDALTGEYGVVKSVDEIGAIGHRVLHGSNRFTESIIVNDEVKKVIRECFDLGPLHNPANLMGIEACEKVVPGKKNVAV
;
A
#
# COMPACT_ATOMS: atom_id res chain seq x y z
N MET A 1 -9.15 10.25 11.75
CA MET A 1 -7.78 10.14 11.20
C MET A 1 -7.85 9.17 10.03
N LYS A 2 -7.28 9.48 8.86
CA LYS A 2 -7.37 8.60 7.69
C LYS A 2 -6.14 7.71 7.59
N ILE A 3 -6.32 6.39 7.50
CA ILE A 3 -5.23 5.40 7.41
C ILE A 3 -5.32 4.68 6.08
N LEU A 4 -4.23 4.69 5.32
CA LEU A 4 -4.08 3.88 4.12
C LEU A 4 -3.52 2.52 4.51
N VAL A 5 -4.29 1.46 4.33
CA VAL A 5 -3.84 0.08 4.56
C VAL A 5 -3.43 -0.53 3.22
N ILE A 6 -2.23 -1.09 3.15
CA ILE A 6 -1.66 -1.70 1.95
C ILE A 6 -1.29 -3.16 2.22
N ASN A 7 -1.63 -4.01 1.25
CA ASN A 7 -1.19 -5.39 1.17
C ASN A 7 -0.55 -5.60 -0.20
N CYS A 8 0.78 -5.71 -0.18
CA CYS A 8 1.59 -5.80 -1.38
C CYS A 8 1.99 -7.26 -1.64
N GLY A 9 1.65 -7.78 -2.82
CA GLY A 9 2.07 -9.07 -3.34
C GLY A 9 3.05 -8.92 -4.50
N SER A 10 3.59 -10.04 -5.00
CA SER A 10 4.64 -10.02 -6.05
C SER A 10 4.20 -9.35 -7.36
N SER A 11 2.92 -9.43 -7.72
CA SER A 11 2.36 -8.81 -8.94
C SER A 11 1.04 -8.08 -8.69
N SER A 12 0.74 -7.73 -7.43
CA SER A 12 -0.48 -7.01 -7.07
C SER A 12 -0.28 -6.11 -5.86
N LEU A 13 -1.14 -5.09 -5.75
CA LEU A 13 -1.23 -4.22 -4.59
C LEU A 13 -2.70 -3.99 -4.28
N LYS A 14 -3.14 -4.46 -3.11
CA LYS A 14 -4.48 -4.18 -2.57
C LYS A 14 -4.38 -3.06 -1.55
N TYR A 15 -5.37 -2.17 -1.53
CA TYR A 15 -5.41 -1.11 -0.54
C TYR A 15 -6.82 -0.77 -0.09
N GLN A 16 -6.90 -0.13 1.08
CA GLN A 16 -8.08 0.54 1.60
C GLN A 16 -7.68 1.86 2.25
N LEU A 17 -8.44 2.92 2.02
CA LEU A 17 -8.36 4.13 2.83
C LEU A 17 -9.52 4.09 3.84
N ILE A 18 -9.19 4.14 5.12
CA ILE A 18 -10.15 4.00 6.22
C ILE A 18 -10.17 5.31 7.00
N ASP A 19 -11.36 5.85 7.28
CA ASP A 19 -11.53 6.90 8.28
C ASP A 19 -11.72 6.28 9.66
N MET A 20 -10.72 6.44 10.52
CA MET A 20 -10.69 5.88 11.86
C MET A 20 -11.61 6.59 12.85
N GLU A 21 -12.22 7.73 12.51
CA GLU A 21 -13.24 8.34 13.40
C GLU A 21 -14.52 7.49 13.46
N GLY A 22 -14.93 6.92 12.33
CA GLY A 22 -16.10 6.04 12.23
C GLY A 22 -15.77 4.59 11.82
N GLU A 23 -14.49 4.25 11.70
CA GLU A 23 -13.98 2.97 11.17
C GLU A 23 -14.59 2.60 9.81
N THR A 24 -14.77 3.60 8.94
CA THR A 24 -15.43 3.42 7.64
C THR A 24 -14.42 3.31 6.51
N VAL A 25 -14.64 2.38 5.58
CA VAL A 25 -13.85 2.28 4.35
C VAL A 25 -14.30 3.39 3.40
N MET A 26 -13.46 4.40 3.21
CA MET A 26 -13.70 5.51 2.28
C MET A 26 -13.51 5.07 0.84
N ALA A 27 -12.48 4.26 0.58
CA ALA A 27 -12.17 3.72 -0.73
C ALA A 27 -11.40 2.41 -0.60
N LYS A 28 -11.48 1.55 -1.61
CA LYS A 28 -10.65 0.35 -1.74
C LYS A 28 -10.21 0.17 -3.18
N GLY A 29 -9.13 -0.57 -3.40
CA GLY A 29 -8.74 -0.89 -4.76
C GLY A 29 -7.70 -1.98 -4.88
N LEU A 30 -7.44 -2.34 -6.13
CA LEU A 30 -6.52 -3.39 -6.53
C LEU A 30 -5.77 -2.95 -7.78
N CYS A 31 -4.46 -2.80 -7.67
CA CYS A 31 -3.56 -2.88 -8.81
C CYS A 31 -3.22 -4.35 -9.04
N GLU A 32 -3.40 -4.83 -10.27
CA GLU A 32 -3.08 -6.22 -10.63
C GLU A 32 -2.18 -6.29 -11.86
N ARG A 33 -1.49 -7.43 -11.97
CA ARG A 33 -0.53 -7.72 -13.04
C ARG A 33 0.61 -6.69 -13.10
N ILE A 34 1.09 -6.23 -11.93
CA ILE A 34 2.29 -5.38 -11.84
C ILE A 34 3.49 -6.16 -12.40
N GLY A 35 4.26 -5.52 -13.29
CA GLY A 35 5.37 -6.09 -14.03
C GLY A 35 4.97 -7.03 -15.18
N ILE A 36 3.66 -7.13 -15.48
CA ILE A 36 3.10 -8.09 -16.45
C ILE A 36 2.18 -7.33 -17.43
N PRO A 37 2.19 -7.61 -18.74
CA PRO A 37 1.29 -6.97 -19.70
C PRO A 37 -0.18 -7.05 -19.28
N GLY A 38 -0.96 -6.00 -19.57
CA GLY A 38 -2.37 -5.90 -19.19
C GLY A 38 -2.57 -5.55 -17.72
N SER A 39 -1.67 -4.76 -17.12
CA SER A 39 -1.86 -4.22 -15.79
C SER A 39 -3.02 -3.22 -15.76
N ARG A 40 -3.68 -3.15 -14.60
CA ARG A 40 -4.76 -2.18 -14.36
C ARG A 40 -4.92 -1.87 -12.89
N LEU A 41 -5.53 -0.74 -12.61
CA LEU A 41 -6.11 -0.41 -11.32
C LEU A 41 -7.63 -0.51 -11.40
N LYS A 42 -8.24 -1.21 -10.44
CA LYS A 42 -9.65 -1.06 -10.08
C LYS A 42 -9.75 -0.30 -8.77
N HIS A 43 -10.48 0.82 -8.75
CA HIS A 43 -10.72 1.68 -7.60
C HIS A 43 -12.22 1.80 -7.34
N GLU A 44 -12.63 1.54 -6.10
CA GLU A 44 -14.03 1.48 -5.68
C GLU A 44 -14.25 2.45 -4.51
N VAL A 45 -15.24 3.33 -4.66
CA VAL A 45 -15.69 4.28 -3.64
C VAL A 45 -17.17 4.02 -3.35
N PRO A 46 -17.59 3.86 -2.09
CA PRO A 46 -18.99 3.62 -1.77
C PRO A 46 -19.91 4.70 -2.36
N GLY A 47 -20.94 4.26 -3.09
CA GLY A 47 -21.93 5.16 -3.72
C GLY A 47 -21.46 5.82 -5.01
N LYS A 48 -20.28 5.48 -5.55
CA LYS A 48 -19.82 5.87 -6.88
C LYS A 48 -19.68 4.64 -7.79
N GLU A 49 -19.67 4.89 -9.09
CA GLU A 49 -19.29 3.88 -10.09
C GLU A 49 -17.82 3.47 -9.94
N ASP A 50 -17.52 2.22 -10.29
CA ASP A 50 -16.16 1.68 -10.27
C ASP A 50 -15.27 2.45 -11.26
N TYR A 51 -14.11 2.92 -10.79
CA TYR A 51 -13.07 3.50 -11.64
C TYR A 51 -12.06 2.42 -12.04
N VAL A 52 -11.96 2.12 -13.34
CA VAL A 52 -11.00 1.16 -13.88
C VAL A 52 -10.09 1.88 -14.86
N VAL A 53 -8.78 1.75 -14.68
CA VAL A 53 -7.77 2.28 -15.60
C VAL A 53 -6.78 1.20 -15.97
N GLU A 54 -6.70 0.91 -17.27
CA GLU A 54 -5.66 0.06 -17.85
C GLU A 54 -4.44 0.93 -18.17
N THR A 55 -3.30 0.57 -17.59
CA THR A 55 -2.05 1.31 -17.75
C THR A 55 -0.88 0.43 -17.35
N ASP A 56 0.29 0.66 -17.93
CA ASP A 56 1.47 -0.11 -17.61
C ASP A 56 1.93 0.15 -16.17
N LEU A 57 2.05 -0.92 -15.39
CA LEU A 57 2.58 -0.89 -14.03
C LEU A 57 3.90 -1.67 -14.00
N PRO A 58 5.03 -1.09 -14.43
CA PRO A 58 6.30 -1.81 -14.53
C PRO A 58 6.84 -2.26 -13.16
N ASP A 59 6.50 -1.51 -12.10
CA ASP A 59 6.88 -1.81 -10.72
C ASP A 59 5.86 -1.26 -9.71
N HIS A 60 6.08 -1.59 -8.44
CA HIS A 60 5.21 -1.15 -7.35
C HIS A 60 5.29 0.33 -7.03
N SER A 61 6.36 1.05 -7.40
CA SER A 61 6.41 2.51 -7.22
C SER A 61 5.39 3.19 -8.14
N VAL A 62 5.27 2.73 -9.39
CA VAL A 62 4.25 3.23 -10.32
C VAL A 62 2.85 2.86 -9.85
N ALA A 63 2.65 1.62 -9.36
CA ALA A 63 1.37 1.20 -8.80
C ALA A 63 0.96 2.04 -7.58
N VAL A 64 1.87 2.26 -6.62
CA VAL A 64 1.62 3.11 -5.45
C VAL A 64 1.29 4.54 -5.86
N LYS A 65 2.03 5.11 -6.82
CA LYS A 65 1.72 6.45 -7.34
C LYS A 65 0.29 6.51 -7.90
N LEU A 66 -0.10 5.52 -8.71
CA LEU A 66 -1.44 5.45 -9.28
C LEU A 66 -2.54 5.33 -8.21
N VAL A 67 -2.26 4.62 -7.10
CA VAL A 67 -3.16 4.57 -5.94
C VAL A 67 -3.36 5.95 -5.33
N PHE A 68 -2.29 6.71 -5.09
CA PHE A 68 -2.41 8.07 -4.55
C PHE A 68 -3.12 9.00 -5.53
N ASP A 69 -2.80 8.93 -6.82
CA ASP A 69 -3.47 9.71 -7.87
C ASP A 69 -4.98 9.42 -7.88
N ALA A 70 -5.40 8.14 -7.79
CA ALA A 70 -6.80 7.75 -7.71
C ALA A 70 -7.49 8.26 -6.43
N LEU A 71 -6.81 8.20 -5.29
CA LEU A 71 -7.34 8.67 -4.00
C LEU A 71 -7.54 10.19 -3.95
N THR A 72 -6.72 10.95 -4.68
CA THR A 72 -6.76 12.43 -4.69
C THR A 72 -7.42 13.05 -5.92
N GLY A 73 -7.65 12.26 -6.97
CA GLY A 73 -8.19 12.72 -8.25
C GLY A 73 -9.71 12.83 -8.28
N GLU A 74 -10.28 12.82 -9.48
CA GLU A 74 -11.72 12.96 -9.73
C GLU A 74 -12.57 11.92 -8.99
N TYR A 75 -12.11 10.67 -8.98
CA TYR A 75 -12.77 9.57 -8.27
C TYR A 75 -12.41 9.51 -6.78
N GLY A 76 -11.49 10.36 -6.34
CA GLY A 76 -10.91 10.36 -5.02
C GLY A 76 -11.86 10.66 -3.87
N VAL A 77 -11.31 10.51 -2.67
CA VAL A 77 -11.98 10.64 -1.37
C VAL A 77 -11.21 11.54 -0.39
N VAL A 78 -10.07 12.06 -0.83
CA VAL A 78 -9.23 13.05 -0.14
C VAL A 78 -8.81 14.13 -1.13
N LYS A 79 -8.55 15.36 -0.70
CA LYS A 79 -8.10 16.44 -1.60
C LYS A 79 -6.59 16.39 -1.85
N SER A 80 -5.85 15.79 -0.94
CA SER A 80 -4.40 15.66 -1.02
C SER A 80 -3.92 14.48 -0.18
N VAL A 81 -2.68 14.06 -0.44
CA VAL A 81 -1.99 13.01 0.32
C VAL A 81 -1.76 13.41 1.78
N ASP A 82 -1.79 14.71 2.11
CA ASP A 82 -1.61 15.21 3.47
C ASP A 82 -2.76 14.85 4.41
N GLU A 83 -3.96 14.59 3.87
CA GLU A 83 -5.09 14.11 4.67
C GLU A 83 -4.93 12.66 5.16
N ILE A 84 -4.01 11.90 4.56
CA ILE A 84 -3.67 10.54 4.98
C ILE A 84 -2.69 10.66 6.14
N GLY A 85 -3.08 10.20 7.33
CA GLY A 85 -2.29 10.34 8.56
C GLY A 85 -1.11 9.37 8.64
N ALA A 86 -1.31 8.12 8.20
CA ALA A 86 -0.27 7.09 8.15
C ALA A 86 -0.62 5.99 7.14
N ILE A 87 0.37 5.16 6.83
CA ILE A 87 0.24 4.00 5.96
C ILE A 87 0.55 2.74 6.77
N GLY A 88 -0.41 1.83 6.85
CA GLY A 88 -0.23 0.51 7.46
C GLY A 88 0.07 -0.54 6.41
N HIS A 89 1.07 -1.38 6.63
CA HIS A 89 1.49 -2.44 5.72
C HIS A 89 1.37 -3.79 6.39
N ARG A 90 0.72 -4.75 5.72
CA ARG A 90 0.82 -6.16 6.12
C ARG A 90 2.22 -6.67 5.80
N VAL A 91 2.90 -7.24 6.78
CA VAL A 91 4.19 -7.91 6.66
C VAL A 91 4.05 -9.35 7.17
N LEU A 92 4.42 -10.35 6.37
CA LEU A 92 4.22 -11.74 6.78
C LEU A 92 5.08 -12.15 7.99
N HIS A 93 6.39 -11.93 7.96
CA HIS A 93 7.31 -12.33 9.03
C HIS A 93 8.20 -11.17 9.53
N GLY A 94 8.13 -10.90 10.83
CA GLY A 94 9.06 -10.04 11.59
C GLY A 94 10.05 -10.81 12.47
N SER A 95 10.20 -12.12 12.25
CA SER A 95 10.91 -13.06 13.13
C SER A 95 10.36 -13.01 14.57
N ASN A 96 11.16 -13.40 15.56
CA ASN A 96 10.92 -13.15 16.97
C ASN A 96 11.37 -11.75 17.42
N ARG A 97 11.82 -10.89 16.49
CA ARG A 97 12.34 -9.54 16.78
C ARG A 97 11.21 -8.53 16.94
N PHE A 98 10.11 -8.69 16.21
CA PHE A 98 8.91 -7.86 16.33
C PHE A 98 7.69 -8.73 16.63
N THR A 99 7.12 -8.53 17.82
CA THR A 99 5.91 -9.23 18.30
C THR A 99 4.68 -8.34 18.34
N GLU A 100 4.84 -7.06 17.99
CA GLU A 100 3.80 -6.05 17.94
C GLU A 100 4.02 -5.18 16.69
N SER A 101 2.98 -4.45 16.28
CA SER A 101 3.09 -3.50 15.17
C SER A 101 4.14 -2.44 15.47
N ILE A 102 4.91 -2.06 14.46
CA ILE A 102 6.10 -1.21 14.64
C ILE A 102 6.14 -0.10 13.59
N ILE A 103 6.55 1.11 14.01
CA ILE A 103 6.85 2.19 13.07
C ILE A 103 8.06 1.76 12.23
N VAL A 104 7.90 1.81 10.92
CA VAL A 104 8.95 1.43 9.97
C VAL A 104 10.13 2.38 10.10
N ASN A 105 11.31 1.79 10.22
CA ASN A 105 12.61 2.44 10.11
C ASN A 105 13.59 1.48 9.39
N ASP A 106 14.87 1.85 9.30
CA ASP A 106 15.86 1.02 8.60
C ASP A 106 16.11 -0.34 9.26
N GLU A 107 16.04 -0.44 10.59
CA GLU A 107 16.16 -1.74 11.29
C GLU A 107 14.96 -2.63 10.98
N VAL A 108 13.74 -2.08 10.95
CA VAL A 108 12.54 -2.83 10.55
C VAL A 108 12.70 -3.38 9.14
N LYS A 109 13.12 -2.54 8.18
CA LYS A 109 13.35 -2.98 6.78
C LYS A 109 14.44 -4.05 6.69
N LYS A 110 15.51 -3.93 7.49
CA LYS A 110 16.58 -4.93 7.57
C LYS A 110 16.06 -6.28 8.07
N VAL A 111 15.29 -6.30 9.15
CA VAL A 111 14.69 -7.54 9.69
C VAL A 111 13.73 -8.18 8.70
N ILE A 112 12.89 -7.39 8.02
CA ILE A 112 12.00 -7.92 6.98
C ILE A 112 12.80 -8.62 5.88
N ARG A 113 13.96 -8.06 5.50
CA ARG A 113 14.89 -8.63 4.53
C ARG A 113 15.55 -9.91 5.05
N GLU A 114 15.98 -9.96 6.31
CA GLU A 114 16.50 -11.16 6.97
C GLU A 114 15.46 -12.29 7.00
N CYS A 115 14.17 -11.96 7.03
CA CYS A 115 13.06 -12.90 6.98
C CYS A 115 12.66 -13.37 5.57
N PHE A 116 13.41 -13.03 4.51
CA PHE A 116 13.07 -13.45 3.14
C PHE A 116 13.02 -14.97 3.01
N ASP A 117 13.93 -15.71 3.63
CA ASP A 117 13.92 -17.18 3.57
C ASP A 117 12.72 -17.80 4.31
N LEU A 118 12.17 -17.09 5.30
CA LEU A 118 10.96 -17.51 6.02
C LEU A 118 9.67 -17.19 5.23
N GLY A 119 9.70 -16.12 4.43
CA GLY A 119 8.56 -15.65 3.64
C GLY A 119 8.93 -15.30 2.20
N PRO A 120 9.48 -16.22 1.39
CA PRO A 120 10.16 -15.89 0.13
C PRO A 120 9.24 -15.30 -0.95
N LEU A 121 7.95 -15.62 -0.89
CA LEU A 121 6.95 -15.09 -1.82
C LEU A 121 6.23 -13.83 -1.30
N HIS A 122 6.43 -13.46 -0.02
CA HIS A 122 5.64 -12.44 0.65
C HIS A 122 6.52 -11.29 1.17
N ASN A 123 7.51 -11.57 2.02
CA ASN A 123 8.35 -10.55 2.63
C ASN A 123 9.05 -9.64 1.60
N PRO A 124 9.59 -10.15 0.47
CA PRO A 124 10.15 -9.29 -0.56
C PRO A 124 9.12 -8.29 -1.12
N ALA A 125 7.91 -8.75 -1.40
CA ALA A 125 6.84 -7.88 -1.88
C ALA A 125 6.36 -6.90 -0.79
N ASN A 126 6.28 -7.34 0.47
CA ASN A 126 5.89 -6.46 1.57
C ASN A 126 6.91 -5.32 1.74
N LEU A 127 8.21 -5.64 1.73
CA LEU A 127 9.27 -4.63 1.80
C LEU A 127 9.23 -3.68 0.59
N MET A 128 9.01 -4.21 -0.61
CA MET A 128 8.89 -3.40 -1.82
C MET A 128 7.72 -2.39 -1.75
N GLY A 129 6.59 -2.79 -1.17
CA GLY A 129 5.45 -1.88 -0.95
C GLY A 129 5.78 -0.76 0.03
N ILE A 130 6.49 -1.07 1.11
CA ILE A 130 6.97 -0.08 2.09
C ILE A 130 7.92 0.92 1.41
N GLU A 131 8.95 0.44 0.72
CA GLU A 131 9.95 1.27 0.06
C GLU A 131 9.31 2.13 -1.07
N ALA A 132 8.34 1.58 -1.80
CA ALA A 132 7.56 2.33 -2.78
C ALA A 132 6.76 3.48 -2.14
N CYS A 133 6.12 3.26 -1.00
CA CYS A 133 5.41 4.31 -0.26
C CYS A 133 6.36 5.38 0.29
N GLU A 134 7.51 5.00 0.84
CA GLU A 134 8.54 5.95 1.30
C GLU A 134 9.06 6.82 0.14
N LYS A 135 9.20 6.25 -1.05
CA LYS A 135 9.64 6.96 -2.26
C LYS A 135 8.57 7.91 -2.80
N VAL A 136 7.31 7.45 -2.89
CA VAL A 136 6.21 8.23 -3.49
C VAL A 136 5.70 9.31 -2.54
N VAL A 137 5.69 9.06 -1.22
CA VAL A 137 5.24 10.03 -0.22
C VAL A 137 6.28 10.17 0.91
N PRO A 138 7.38 10.88 0.65
CA PRO A 138 8.45 11.05 1.64
C PRO A 138 7.94 11.66 2.95
N GLY A 139 8.45 11.16 4.07
CA GLY A 139 8.13 11.67 5.40
C GLY A 139 6.78 11.20 5.98
N LYS A 140 5.94 10.47 5.23
CA LYS A 140 4.73 9.87 5.79
C LYS A 140 5.08 8.71 6.72
N LYS A 141 4.40 8.62 7.87
CA LYS A 141 4.60 7.52 8.82
C LYS A 141 4.10 6.21 8.20
N ASN A 142 4.99 5.22 8.13
CA ASN A 142 4.68 3.85 7.73
C ASN A 142 4.73 2.94 8.97
N VAL A 143 3.78 2.02 9.08
CA VAL A 143 3.67 1.05 10.18
C VAL A 143 3.61 -0.34 9.58
N ALA A 144 4.43 -1.27 10.07
CA ALA A 144 4.37 -2.69 9.71
C ALA A 144 3.54 -3.45 10.74
N VAL A 145 2.66 -4.34 10.26
CA VAL A 145 1.79 -5.21 11.05
C VAL A 145 1.97 -6.65 10.62
#